data_AF-A0A6V6Y6W8-F1
#
_entry.id   AF-A0A6V6Y6W8-F1
#
_cell.length_a   1.000
_cell.length_b   1.000
_cell.length_c   1.000
_cell.angle_alpha   90.00
_cell.angle_beta   90.00
_cell.angle_gamma   90.00
#
_symmetry.space_group_name_H-M   'P 1'
#
loop_
_entity.id
_entity.type
_entity.pdbx_description
1 polymer ?
#
loop_
_entity_poly.entity_id
_entity_poly.type
_entity_poly.pdbx_seq_one_letter_code
_entity_poly.pdbx_strand_id
1 'polypeptide(L)' 'MKLLKYKNLSGSYTFDSRDNVYIGKILGIEGFFSFFGDTEEEAIQDFREACKCYLEYSEPSVKD' A
#
# COMPACT_ATOMS: atom_id res chain seq x y z
N MET A 1 13.08 2.70 -7.56
CA MET A 1 11.79 3.07 -6.94
C MET A 1 10.72 3.06 -8.01
N LYS A 2 9.61 2.37 -7.78
CA LYS A 2 8.44 2.29 -8.66
C LYS A 2 7.23 2.93 -7.99
N LEU A 3 6.28 3.42 -8.78
CA LEU A 3 5.06 4.08 -8.31
C LEU A 3 3.82 3.24 -8.63
N LEU A 4 2.86 3.25 -7.71
CA LEU A 4 1.56 2.61 -7.84
C LEU A 4 0.45 3.63 -7.61
N LYS A 5 -0.71 3.36 -8.20
CA LYS A 5 -1.93 4.14 -7.99
C LYS A 5 -3.11 3.21 -7.76
N TYR A 6 -3.96 3.56 -6.81
CA TYR A 6 -5.22 2.88 -6.55
C TYR A 6 -6.27 3.90 -6.09
N LYS A 7 -7.32 4.10 -6.90
CA LYS A 7 -8.32 5.17 -6.68
C LYS A 7 -7.62 6.54 -6.51
N ASN A 8 -7.84 7.21 -5.38
CA ASN A 8 -7.23 8.49 -5.00
C ASN A 8 -5.91 8.35 -4.22
N LEU A 9 -5.42 7.12 -4.02
CA LEU A 9 -4.19 6.84 -3.29
C LEU A 9 -3.03 6.52 -4.25
N SER A 10 -1.83 6.90 -3.82
CA SER A 10 -0.58 6.57 -4.50
C SER A 10 0.35 5.83 -3.55
N GLY A 11 1.18 4.93 -4.08
CA GLY A 11 2.19 4.20 -3.32
C GLY A 11 3.54 4.25 -4.02
N SER A 12 4.61 4.07 -3.25
CA SER A 12 5.96 3.86 -3.79
C SER A 12 6.57 2.62 -3.17
N TYR A 13 7.31 1.85 -3.97
CA TYR A 13 8.03 0.68 -3.47
C TYR A 13 9.38 0.48 -4.15
N THR A 14 10.24 -0.29 -3.49
CA THR A 14 11.58 -0.66 -3.92
C THR A 14 11.85 -2.11 -3.57
N PHE A 15 12.70 -2.78 -4.35
CA PHE A 15 13.25 -4.06 -3.95
C PHE A 15 14.43 -3.85 -2.99
N ASP A 16 14.36 -4.45 -1.81
CA ASP A 16 15.50 -4.58 -0.89
C ASP A 16 16.20 -5.91 -1.16
N SER A 17 17.39 -5.84 -1.74
CA SER A 17 18.17 -7.03 -2.08
C SER A 17 18.80 -7.72 -0.87
N ARG A 18 18.85 -7.08 0.30
CA ARG A 18 19.40 -7.70 1.53
C ARG A 18 18.44 -8.73 2.09
N ASP A 19 17.15 -8.38 2.07
CA ASP A 19 16.07 -9.20 2.61
C ASP A 19 15.28 -9.93 1.51
N ASN A 20 15.64 -9.72 0.23
CA ASN A 20 14.98 -10.30 -0.95
C ASN A 20 13.46 -10.03 -0.95
N VAL A 21 13.07 -8.78 -0.67
CA VAL A 21 11.66 -8.39 -0.50
C VAL A 21 11.40 -7.04 -1.14
N TYR A 22 10.21 -6.87 -1.70
CA TYR A 22 9.69 -5.58 -2.11
C TYR A 22 9.07 -4.88 -0.90
N ILE A 23 9.50 -3.65 -0.63
CA ILE A 23 9.00 -2.83 0.48
C ILE A 23 8.40 -1.55 -0.08
N GLY A 24 7.18 -1.24 0.34
CA GLY A 24 6.47 -0.05 -0.08
C GLY A 24 5.74 0.69 1.04
N LYS A 25 5.25 1.88 0.68
CA LYS A 25 4.43 2.73 1.55
C LYS A 25 3.36 3.46 0.74
N ILE A 26 2.22 3.73 1.37
CA ILE A 26 1.20 4.64 0.84
C ILE A 26 1.66 6.08 1.05
N LEU A 27 1.41 6.94 0.07
CA LEU A 27 1.80 8.35 0.05
C LEU A 27 0.59 9.25 0.30
N GLY A 28 0.82 10.37 0.99
CA GLY A 28 -0.19 11.43 1.15
C GLY A 28 -1.35 11.09 2.08
N ILE A 29 -1.15 10.15 3.00
CA ILE A 29 -2.12 9.77 4.04
C ILE A 29 -1.62 10.17 5.43
N GLU A 30 -2.54 10.35 6.37
CA GLU A 30 -2.19 10.45 7.79
C GLU A 30 -2.01 9.03 8.36
N GLY A 31 -0.80 8.72 8.80
CA GLY A 31 -0.41 7.41 9.33
C GLY A 31 0.72 6.75 8.55
N PHE A 32 1.09 5.54 8.98
CA PHE A 32 2.13 4.73 8.35
C PHE A 32 1.54 3.37 7.94
N PHE A 33 1.27 3.22 6.64
CA PHE A 33 0.90 1.94 6.04
C PHE A 33 2.00 1.51 5.07
N SER A 34 2.75 0.50 5.50
CA SER A 34 3.69 -0.23 4.66
C SER A 34 3.02 -1.45 4.04
N PHE A 35 3.52 -1.84 2.88
CA PHE A 35 3.14 -3.06 2.20
C PHE A 35 4.40 -3.79 1.72
N PHE A 36 4.32 -5.11 1.60
CA PHE A 36 5.45 -5.98 1.33
C PHE A 36 5.08 -7.10 0.34
N GLY A 37 6.09 -7.72 -0.26
CA GLY A 37 5.93 -8.94 -1.04
C GLY A 37 7.27 -9.53 -1.46
N ASP A 38 7.38 -10.85 -1.54
CA ASP A 38 8.60 -11.53 -2.00
C ASP A 38 8.72 -11.39 -3.54
N THR A 39 7.57 -11.22 -4.21
CA THR A 39 7.46 -10.87 -5.63
C THR A 39 6.89 -9.46 -5.84
N GLU A 40 7.10 -8.90 -7.03
CA GLU A 40 6.54 -7.60 -7.40
C GLU A 40 5.00 -7.66 -7.41
N GLU A 41 4.44 -8.77 -7.87
CA GLU A 41 3.01 -9.05 -7.91
C GLU A 41 2.39 -9.07 -6.51
N GLU A 42 3.03 -9.74 -5.55
CA GLU A 42 2.59 -9.77 -4.16
C GLU A 42 2.60 -8.37 -3.53
N ALA A 43 3.65 -7.58 -3.74
CA ALA A 43 3.71 -6.22 -3.22
C ALA A 43 2.63 -5.31 -3.84
N ILE A 44 2.29 -5.51 -5.13
CA ILE A 44 1.19 -4.79 -5.78
C ILE A 44 -0.16 -5.21 -5.20
N GLN A 45 -0.35 -6.49 -4.88
CA GLN A 45 -1.57 -6.98 -4.26
C GLN A 45 -1.72 -6.46 -2.83
N ASP A 46 -0.65 -6.53 -2.02
CA ASP A 46 -0.64 -6.03 -0.64
C ASP A 46 -0.87 -4.50 -0.60
N PHE A 47 -0.30 -3.75 -1.55
CA PHE A 47 -0.63 -2.32 -1.72
C PHE A 47 -2.13 -2.07 -1.92
N ARG A 48 -2.80 -2.90 -2.73
CA ARG A 48 -4.25 -2.76 -2.98
C ARG A 48 -5.07 -3.06 -1.74
N GLU A 49 -4.66 -4.06 -0.96
CA GLU A 49 -5.33 -4.42 0.29
C GLU A 49 -5.13 -3.34 1.36
N ALA A 50 -3.91 -2.86 1.55
CA ALA A 50 -3.62 -1.73 2.44
C ALA A 50 -4.43 -0.47 2.05
N CYS A 51 -4.56 -0.18 0.75
CA CYS A 51 -5.40 0.92 0.27
C CYS A 51 -6.89 0.74 0.61
N LYS A 52 -7.43 -0.47 0.45
CA LYS A 52 -8.84 -0.76 0.80
C LYS A 52 -9.07 -0.55 2.29
N CYS A 53 -8.21 -1.11 3.14
CA CYS A 53 -8.29 -0.96 4.59
C CYS A 53 -8.22 0.52 5.00
N TYR A 54 -7.32 1.30 4.40
CA TYR A 54 -7.26 2.75 4.67
C TYR A 54 -8.55 3.46 4.28
N LEU A 55 -9.09 3.19 3.09
CA LEU A 55 -10.32 3.83 2.62
C LEU A 55 -11.52 3.46 3.49
N GLU A 56 -11.66 2.18 3.86
CA GLU A 56 -12.70 1.70 4.77
C GLU A 56 -12.59 2.30 6.18
N TYR A 57 -11.37 2.53 6.68
CA TYR A 57 -11.17 3.23 7.95
C TYR A 57 -11.50 4.73 7.85
N SER A 58 -11.14 5.36 6.73
CA SER A 58 -11.32 6.79 6.50
C SER A 58 -12.75 7.21 6.15
N GLU A 59 -13.56 6.28 5.63
CA GLU A 59 -14.99 6.46 5.43
C GLU A 59 -15.72 5.84 6.64
N PRO A 60 -16.06 6.61 7.69
CA PRO A 60 -16.93 6.10 8.74
C PRO A 60 -18.24 5.72 8.07
N SER A 61 -18.48 4.43 7.92
CA SER A 61 -19.76 3.91 7.46
C SER A 61 -20.77 4.46 8.47
N VAL A 62 -21.60 5.41 8.04
CA VAL A 62 -22.78 5.81 8.78
C VAL A 62 -23.61 4.53 8.87
N LYS A 63 -23.49 3.84 10.01
CA LYS A 63 -24.38 2.74 10.36
C LYS A 63 -25.69 3.42 10.75
N ASP A 64 -26.58 3.56 9.77
CA ASP A 64 -28.00 3.81 10.00
C ASP A 64 -28.61 2.70 10.88
#